data_AF-A0A381XNE8-F1
#
_entry.id   AF-A0A381XNE8-F1
#
_cell.length_a   1.000
_cell.length_b   1.000
_cell.length_c   1.000
_cell.angle_alpha   90.00
_cell.angle_beta   90.00
_cell.angle_gamma   90.00
#
_symmetry.space_group_name_H-M   'P 1'
#
loop_
_entity.id
_entity.type
_entity.pdbx_description
1 polymer ?
#
loop_
_entity_poly.entity_id
_entity_poly.type
_entity_poly.pdbx_seq_one_letter_code
_entity_poly.pdbx_strand_id
1 'polypeptide(L)' 'MNTPPKSGETQGPLCRICEKPLSEHTYQQQQECAKKMQDKDQ' A
#
# COMPACT_ATOMS: atom_id res chain seq x y z
N MET A 1 -29.17 -5.37 15.41
CA MET A 1 -28.44 -5.15 14.15
C MET A 1 -27.08 -4.58 14.49
N ASN A 2 -26.05 -5.43 14.59
CA ASN A 2 -24.66 -5.03 14.80
C ASN A 2 -23.86 -5.57 13.63
N THR A 3 -23.91 -4.87 12.50
CA THR A 3 -23.01 -5.12 11.38
C THR A 3 -21.63 -4.60 11.77
N PRO A 4 -20.55 -5.41 11.72
CA PRO A 4 -19.20 -4.91 11.93
C PRO A 4 -18.90 -3.83 10.88
N PRO A 5 -18.14 -2.77 11.22
CA PRO A 5 -17.77 -1.77 10.23
C PRO A 5 -17.07 -2.51 9.09
N LYS A 6 -17.67 -2.41 7.91
CA LYS A 6 -17.12 -2.97 6.68
C LYS A 6 -15.82 -2.22 6.41
N SER A 7 -14.71 -2.75 6.94
CA SER A 7 -13.34 -2.33 6.63
C SER A 7 -13.12 -2.56 5.14
N GLY A 8 -13.55 -1.63 4.29
CA GLY A 8 -13.60 -1.96 2.86
C GLY A 8 -14.01 -0.87 1.90
N GLU A 9 -14.19 0.38 2.34
CA GLU A 9 -14.48 1.48 1.40
C GLU A 9 -13.46 2.62 1.60
N THR A 10 -12.68 2.86 0.53
CA THR A 10 -11.93 4.09 0.20
C THR A 10 -10.48 4.27 0.65
N GLN A 11 -9.71 3.21 0.93
CA GLN A 11 -8.25 3.33 0.93
C GLN A 11 -7.70 2.26 -0.01
N GLY A 12 -7.20 2.69 -1.17
CA GLY A 12 -6.53 1.80 -2.12
C GLY A 12 -5.35 1.05 -1.48
N PRO A 13 -4.71 0.12 -2.20
CA PRO A 13 -3.57 -0.60 -1.64
C PRO A 13 -2.55 0.41 -1.10
N LEU A 14 -2.12 0.22 0.15
CA LEU A 14 -1.05 0.99 0.76
C LEU A 14 0.29 0.34 0.41
N CYS A 15 1.31 1.16 0.25
CA CYS A 15 2.63 0.69 -0.04
C CYS A 15 3.21 0.05 1.22
N ARG A 16 3.68 -1.19 1.15
CA ARG A 16 4.25 -1.90 2.30
C ARG A 16 5.60 -1.35 2.76
N ILE A 17 6.18 -0.40 2.03
CA ILE A 17 7.49 0.22 2.35
C ILE A 17 7.33 1.54 3.08
N CYS A 18 6.41 2.39 2.63
CA CYS A 18 6.22 3.73 3.18
C CYS A 18 4.83 3.94 3.79
N GLU A 19 3.96 2.92 3.76
CA GLU A 19 2.61 2.87 4.34
C GLU A 19 1.65 3.94 3.81
N LYS A 20 2.03 4.61 2.72
CA LYS A 20 1.21 5.59 2.00
C LYS A 20 0.37 4.92 0.91
N PRO A 21 -0.75 5.53 0.50
CA PRO A 21 -1.54 5.03 -0.63
C PRO A 21 -0.69 4.91 -1.90
N LEU A 22 -0.82 3.79 -2.62
CA LEU A 22 -0.16 3.63 -3.93
C LEU A 22 -0.57 4.74 -4.91
N SER A 23 -1.77 5.30 -4.73
CA SER A 23 -2.30 6.44 -5.49
C SER A 23 -1.47 7.71 -5.32
N GLU A 24 -0.78 7.89 -4.20
CA GLU A 24 0.11 9.04 -3.97
C GLU A 24 1.54 8.79 -4.50
N HIS A 25 1.85 7.58 -4.94
CA HIS A 25 3.17 7.27 -5.46
C HIS A 25 3.31 7.74 -6.90
N THR A 26 4.40 8.43 -7.19
CA THR A 26 4.87 8.56 -8.56
C THR A 26 5.41 7.21 -9.06
N TYR A 27 5.49 7.05 -10.38
CA TYR A 27 6.05 5.84 -11.00
C TYR A 27 7.45 5.49 -10.48
N GLN A 28 8.28 6.51 -10.19
CA GLN A 28 9.61 6.32 -9.64
C GLN A 28 9.55 5.81 -8.19
N GLN A 29 8.71 6.41 -7.35
CA GLN A 29 8.51 5.95 -5.96
C GLN A 29 7.93 4.54 -5.90
N GLN A 30 7.03 4.18 -6.83
CA GLN A 30 6.51 2.82 -6.95
C GLN A 30 7.62 1.82 -7.26
N GLN A 31 8.52 2.12 -8.20
CA GLN A 31 9.66 1.26 -8.51
C GLN A 31 10.64 1.13 -7.33
N GLU A 32 10.95 2.22 -6.63
CA GLU A 32 11.83 2.17 -5.46
C GLU A 32 11.23 1.32 -4.34
N CYS A 33 9.92 1.49 -4.08
CA CYS A 33 9.22 0.69 -3.11
C CYS A 33 9.14 -0.79 -3.54
N ALA A 34 8.89 -1.07 -4.82
CA ALA A 34 8.90 -2.43 -5.35
C ALA A 34 10.28 -3.10 -5.18
N LYS A 35 11.37 -2.37 -5.49
CA LYS A 35 12.75 -2.86 -5.27
C LYS A 35 13.02 -3.15 -3.80
N LYS A 36 12.64 -2.24 -2.89
CA LYS A 36 12.79 -2.46 -1.44
C LYS A 36 11.94 -3.62 -0.91
N MET A 37 10.79 -3.91 -1.54
CA MET A 37 10.00 -5.09 -1.19
C MET A 37 10.71 -6.38 -1.60
N GLN A 38 11.35 -6.43 -2.77
CA GLN A 38 12.12 -7.59 -3.21
C GLN A 38 13.38 -7.81 -2.38
N ASP A 39 14.06 -6.74 -1.94
CA ASP A 39 15.27 -6.82 -1.11
C ASP A 39 14.99 -7.36 0.31
N LYS A 40 13.82 -7.05 0.88
CA LYS A 40 13.40 -7.52 2.22
C LYS A 40 12.90 -8.97 2.28
N ASP A 41 12.59 -9.58 1.13
CA ASP A 41 12.09 -10.97 1.04
C ASP A 41 13.23 -11.99 0.83
N GLN A 42 14.48 -11.54 0.81
CA GLN A 42 15.69 -12.35 0.67
C GLN A 42 16.44 -12.50 1.99
#